data_AF-H3D2W0-F1
#
_entry.id   AF-H3D2W0-F1
#
_cell.length_a   1.000
_cell.length_b   1.000
_cell.length_c   1.000
_cell.angle_alpha   90.00
_cell.angle_beta   90.00
_cell.angle_gamma   90.00
#
_symmetry.space_group_name_H-M   'P 1'
#
loop_
_entity.id
_entity.type
_entity.pdbx_description
1 polymer ?
#
loop_
_entity_poly.entity_id
_entity_poly.type
_entity_poly.pdbx_seq_one_letter_code
_entity_poly.pdbx_strand_id
1 'polypeptide(L)'
;YINFLLCARNNSSSGQQAFLLENVPCNAASCHAAGRMFHIHWDQSDLGAVHNAAMATFFDIYEDGILDMLVLSQADGKKDLIVHALKNNFEADAYFVKVMVLSGLCSNDCPEDVMPFGVNQPGPYVMYTTVDSSGDLKNASAGQLSQSAHFSLQLPYTVLGLGRSANFLDHLYVGIPRQTGETEIRKQEWTAIIPNSQLIVIPYPHDKPRSWSAKLYLTPSNSVLLTAIALIGVCVFILVIIGILHWQEKKADDREKRQEAHRFHFDAM
;
A
#
# COMPACT_ATOMS: atom_id res chain seq x y z
N TYR A 1 7.49 -9.97 3.44
CA TYR A 1 8.78 -9.77 2.76
C TYR A 1 9.50 -8.62 3.46
N ILE A 2 10.62 -8.89 4.12
CA ILE A 2 11.50 -7.82 4.62
C ILE A 2 12.80 -7.98 3.85
N ASN A 3 12.98 -7.13 2.85
CA ASN A 3 14.17 -7.12 2.01
C ASN A 3 15.02 -5.90 2.39
N PHE A 4 16.33 -6.06 2.30
CA PHE A 4 17.30 -5.03 2.62
C PHE A 4 18.21 -4.77 1.43
N LEU A 5 18.70 -3.55 1.31
CA LEU A 5 19.78 -3.22 0.38
C LEU A 5 21.08 -3.11 1.17
N LEU A 6 22.13 -3.73 0.67
CA LEU A 6 23.47 -3.69 1.26
C LEU A 6 24.47 -3.25 0.20
N CYS A 7 25.22 -2.18 0.46
CA CYS A 7 26.40 -1.85 -0.33
C CYS A 7 27.60 -2.56 0.30
N ALA A 8 28.22 -3.48 -0.45
CA ALA A 8 29.37 -4.25 -0.02
C ALA A 8 30.57 -4.03 -0.94
N ARG A 9 31.77 -4.05 -0.36
CA ARG A 9 33.03 -3.94 -1.09
C ARG A 9 33.59 -5.31 -1.39
N ASN A 10 33.96 -5.55 -2.64
CA ASN A 10 34.69 -6.75 -3.01
C ASN A 10 36.18 -6.60 -2.64
N ASN A 11 36.68 -7.52 -1.81
CA ASN A 11 38.09 -7.52 -1.38
C ASN A 11 39.07 -7.78 -2.54
N SER A 12 38.64 -8.46 -3.60
CA SER A 12 39.51 -8.84 -4.72
C SER A 12 39.61 -7.77 -5.81
N SER A 13 38.53 -7.03 -6.07
CA SER A 13 38.47 -6.02 -7.15
C SER A 13 38.41 -4.58 -6.64
N SER A 14 38.41 -4.35 -5.33
CA SER A 14 38.28 -3.05 -4.66
C SER A 14 36.97 -2.28 -4.94
N GLY A 15 36.15 -2.74 -5.88
CA GLY A 15 34.87 -2.15 -6.25
C GLY A 15 33.78 -2.38 -5.22
N GLN A 16 32.88 -1.41 -5.10
CA GLN A 16 31.67 -1.49 -4.26
C GLN A 16 30.44 -1.70 -5.13
N GLN A 17 29.54 -2.56 -4.68
CA GLN A 17 28.28 -2.87 -5.36
C GLN A 17 27.14 -2.99 -4.35
N ALA A 18 25.94 -2.68 -4.80
CA ALA A 18 24.72 -2.87 -4.03
C ALA A 18 24.15 -4.27 -4.28
N PHE A 19 23.60 -4.88 -3.23
CA PHE A 19 22.99 -6.20 -3.27
C PHE A 19 21.63 -6.17 -2.59
N LEU A 20 20.69 -6.94 -3.13
CA LEU A 20 19.39 -7.20 -2.53
C LEU A 20 19.48 -8.40 -1.59
N LEU A 21 19.05 -8.23 -0.36
CA LEU A 21 19.04 -9.26 0.68
C LEU A 21 17.60 -9.60 1.05
N GLU A 22 17.27 -10.88 1.04
CA GLU A 22 15.95 -11.39 1.43
C GLU A 22 16.02 -12.11 2.78
N ASN A 23 15.10 -11.77 3.69
CA ASN A 23 15.00 -12.41 4.99
C ASN A 23 14.27 -13.77 4.91
N VAL A 24 15.04 -14.86 4.92
CA VAL A 24 14.57 -16.25 4.77
C VAL A 24 14.77 -17.07 6.06
N PRO A 25 14.06 -18.20 6.22
CA PRO A 25 14.35 -19.15 7.30
C PRO A 25 15.81 -19.58 7.30
N CYS A 26 16.40 -19.69 8.49
CA CYS A 26 17.78 -20.16 8.62
C CYS A 26 17.91 -21.62 8.18
N ASN A 27 18.89 -21.90 7.32
CA ASN A 27 19.21 -23.26 6.88
C ASN A 27 20.63 -23.72 7.27
N ALA A 28 21.37 -22.90 8.01
CA ALA A 28 22.76 -23.14 8.39
C ALA A 28 22.95 -23.16 9.91
N ALA A 29 23.92 -23.94 10.40
CA ALA A 29 24.20 -24.01 11.84
C ALA A 29 24.58 -22.65 12.46
N SER A 30 25.16 -21.74 11.68
CA SER A 30 25.60 -20.41 12.13
C SER A 30 24.46 -19.47 12.51
N CYS A 31 23.27 -19.62 11.90
CA CYS A 31 22.12 -18.75 12.13
C CYS A 31 21.04 -19.38 13.03
N HIS A 32 21.28 -20.58 13.57
CA HIS A 32 20.26 -21.35 14.30
C HIS A 32 19.72 -20.60 15.52
N ALA A 33 20.57 -19.84 16.23
CA ALA A 33 20.14 -19.04 17.38
C ALA A 33 19.19 -17.88 16.98
N ALA A 34 19.35 -17.33 15.77
CA ALA A 34 18.51 -16.25 15.26
C ALA A 34 17.26 -16.78 14.53
N GLY A 35 17.28 -18.03 14.05
CA GLY A 35 16.18 -18.67 13.30
C GLY A 35 15.97 -18.13 11.87
N ARG A 36 16.65 -17.05 11.50
CA ARG A 36 16.53 -16.35 10.21
C ARG A 36 17.92 -16.03 9.65
N MET A 37 18.00 -15.88 8.33
CA MET A 37 19.22 -15.46 7.63
C MET A 37 18.88 -14.56 6.45
N PHE A 38 19.89 -13.88 5.91
CA PHE A 38 19.75 -13.14 4.65
C PHE A 38 20.26 -13.96 3.48
N HIS A 39 19.38 -14.22 2.52
CA HIS A 39 19.76 -14.72 1.21
C HIS A 39 20.15 -13.54 0.31
N ILE A 40 21.35 -13.57 -0.26
CA ILE A 40 21.85 -12.50 -1.13
C ILE A 40 21.48 -12.86 -2.57
N HIS A 41 20.76 -11.96 -3.22
CA HIS A 41 20.41 -12.05 -4.65
C HIS A 41 21.57 -11.48 -5.49
N TRP A 42 22.44 -12.36 -5.97
CA TRP A 42 23.64 -11.99 -6.73
C TRP A 42 23.38 -11.69 -8.21
N ASP A 43 22.24 -12.14 -8.72
CA ASP A 43 21.85 -12.18 -10.13
C ASP A 43 20.98 -10.99 -10.57
N GLN A 44 20.99 -9.89 -9.80
CA GLN A 44 20.26 -8.67 -10.14
C GLN A 44 21.07 -7.83 -11.13
N SER A 45 20.82 -8.02 -12.44
CA SER A 45 21.58 -7.37 -13.53
C SER A 45 21.64 -5.85 -13.41
N ASP A 46 20.51 -5.22 -13.14
CA ASP A 46 20.38 -3.75 -13.15
C ASP A 46 21.07 -3.13 -11.93
N LEU A 47 20.97 -3.79 -10.77
CA LEU A 47 21.63 -3.35 -9.55
C LEU A 47 23.15 -3.61 -9.62
N GLY A 48 23.54 -4.77 -10.17
CA GLY A 48 24.95 -5.17 -10.33
C GLY A 48 25.71 -4.34 -11.37
N ALA A 49 25.00 -3.74 -12.33
CA ALA A 49 25.57 -2.81 -13.32
C ALA A 49 26.03 -1.48 -12.70
N VAL A 50 25.53 -1.11 -11.52
CA VAL A 50 25.97 0.10 -10.81
C VAL A 50 27.27 -0.17 -10.06
N HIS A 51 28.39 0.18 -10.69
CA HIS A 51 29.72 0.10 -10.08
C HIS A 51 29.98 1.24 -9.11
N ASN A 52 30.82 0.99 -8.09
CA ASN A 52 31.19 1.92 -7.03
C ASN A 52 29.97 2.49 -6.28
N ALA A 53 28.99 1.63 -5.98
CA ALA A 53 27.82 2.00 -5.20
C ALA A 53 28.23 2.36 -3.77
N ALA A 54 28.02 3.63 -3.40
CA ALA A 54 28.28 4.16 -2.07
C ALA A 54 27.06 3.98 -1.14
N MET A 55 25.85 4.06 -1.72
CA MET A 55 24.60 3.93 -0.98
C MET A 55 23.48 3.40 -1.88
N ALA A 56 22.56 2.64 -1.30
CA ALA A 56 21.33 2.22 -1.95
C ALA A 56 20.18 2.31 -0.95
N THR A 57 19.02 2.76 -1.41
CA THR A 57 17.80 2.87 -0.61
C THR A 57 16.59 2.50 -1.45
N PHE A 58 15.57 1.95 -0.80
CA PHE A 58 14.25 1.82 -1.41
C PHE A 58 13.54 3.16 -1.42
N PHE A 59 12.81 3.45 -2.49
CA PHE A 59 12.02 4.67 -2.64
C PHE A 59 10.81 4.40 -3.56
N ASP A 60 9.68 5.05 -3.28
CA ASP A 60 8.43 4.89 -4.03
C ASP A 60 8.32 6.07 -5.02
N ILE A 61 8.98 5.97 -6.17
CA ILE A 61 9.13 7.13 -7.10
C ILE A 61 7.78 7.49 -7.73
N TYR A 62 6.95 6.49 -8.00
CA TYR A 62 5.67 6.64 -8.69
C TYR A 62 4.46 6.72 -7.75
N GLU A 63 4.69 6.65 -6.43
CA GLU A 63 3.67 6.59 -5.39
C GLU A 63 2.65 5.44 -5.56
N ASP A 64 3.04 4.37 -6.26
CA ASP A 64 2.19 3.23 -6.58
C ASP A 64 2.29 2.09 -5.56
N GLY A 65 3.15 2.24 -4.54
CA GLY A 65 3.36 1.23 -3.49
C GLY A 65 4.32 0.12 -3.88
N ILE A 66 4.91 0.17 -5.08
CA ILE A 66 6.01 -0.69 -5.48
C ILE A 66 7.31 0.08 -5.23
N LEU A 67 8.13 -0.42 -4.31
CA LEU A 67 9.38 0.25 -3.97
C LEU A 67 10.42 0.04 -5.08
N ASP A 68 10.82 1.13 -5.71
CA ASP A 68 11.98 1.26 -6.58
C ASP A 68 13.27 1.39 -5.76
N MET A 69 14.42 1.45 -6.45
CA MET A 69 15.72 1.61 -5.80
C MET A 69 16.42 2.88 -6.29
N LEU A 70 16.89 3.69 -5.35
CA LEU A 70 17.83 4.77 -5.63
C LEU A 70 19.22 4.32 -5.20
N VAL A 71 20.18 4.40 -6.11
CA VAL A 71 21.58 4.02 -5.87
C VAL A 71 22.47 5.23 -6.14
N LEU A 72 23.27 5.58 -5.15
CA LEU A 72 24.30 6.61 -5.26
C LEU A 72 25.62 5.93 -5.56
N SER A 73 26.25 6.27 -6.68
CA SER A 73 27.57 5.76 -7.05
C SER A 73 28.59 6.87 -7.21
N GLN A 74 29.88 6.51 -7.11
CA GLN A 74 30.98 7.42 -7.38
C GLN A 74 31.52 7.21 -8.79
N ALA A 75 31.70 8.31 -9.53
CA ALA A 75 32.31 8.26 -10.85
C ALA A 75 33.79 7.86 -10.76
N ASP A 76 34.27 7.03 -11.70
CA ASP A 76 35.66 6.56 -11.71
C ASP A 76 36.65 7.74 -11.74
N GLY A 77 37.53 7.78 -10.74
CA GLY A 77 38.58 8.79 -10.63
C GLY A 77 38.09 10.22 -10.33
N LYS A 78 36.80 10.43 -10.03
CA LYS A 78 36.23 11.74 -9.66
C LYS A 78 35.51 11.66 -8.32
N LYS A 79 35.40 12.81 -7.64
CA LYS A 79 34.61 12.92 -6.41
C LYS A 79 33.11 13.10 -6.67
N ASP A 80 32.73 13.24 -7.94
CA ASP A 80 31.35 13.46 -8.34
C ASP A 80 30.50 12.21 -8.05
N LEU A 81 29.32 12.45 -7.50
CA LEU A 81 28.33 11.44 -7.20
C LEU A 81 27.28 11.37 -8.30
N ILE A 82 26.90 10.15 -8.68
CA ILE A 82 25.88 9.88 -9.70
C ILE A 82 24.71 9.20 -8.99
N VAL A 83 23.50 9.69 -9.27
CA VAL A 83 22.26 9.08 -8.77
C VAL A 83 21.67 8.22 -9.88
N HIS A 84 21.43 6.95 -9.57
CA HIS A 84 20.75 5.99 -10.43
C HIS A 84 19.37 5.70 -9.82
N ALA A 85 18.33 5.75 -10.66
CA ALA A 85 16.98 5.34 -10.29
C ALA A 85 16.65 4.06 -11.04
N LEU A 86 16.57 2.95 -10.31
CA LEU A 86 16.26 1.63 -10.85
C LEU A 86 14.79 1.33 -10.58
N LYS A 87 14.02 1.22 -11.66
CA LYS A 87 12.60 0.87 -11.56
C LYS A 87 12.47 -0.59 -11.18
N ASN A 88 11.69 -0.87 -10.14
CA ASN A 88 11.35 -2.23 -9.77
C ASN A 88 10.15 -2.70 -10.60
N ASN A 89 10.39 -3.65 -11.51
CA ASN A 89 9.34 -4.26 -12.33
C ASN A 89 8.75 -5.52 -11.69
N PHE A 90 8.80 -5.65 -10.36
CA PHE A 90 8.15 -6.75 -9.66
C PHE A 90 6.66 -6.77 -10.02
N GLU A 91 6.15 -7.97 -10.30
CA GLU A 91 4.83 -8.19 -10.91
C GLU A 91 3.73 -7.30 -10.33
N ALA A 92 2.97 -6.66 -11.22
CA ALA A 92 1.87 -5.73 -10.93
C ALA A 92 0.71 -6.29 -10.08
N ASP A 93 0.76 -7.57 -9.70
CA ASP A 93 -0.28 -8.28 -8.96
C ASP A 93 0.03 -8.41 -7.45
N ALA A 94 1.12 -7.81 -6.96
CA ALA A 94 1.44 -7.83 -5.53
C ALA A 94 0.66 -6.74 -4.78
N TYR A 95 -0.27 -7.16 -3.92
CA TYR A 95 -0.98 -6.29 -3.00
C TYR A 95 -0.03 -5.71 -1.95
N PHE A 96 -0.28 -4.48 -1.52
CA PHE A 96 0.45 -3.83 -0.43
C PHE A 96 -0.50 -3.07 0.51
N VAL A 97 0.01 -2.66 1.66
CA VAL A 97 -0.61 -1.64 2.50
C VAL A 97 0.42 -0.55 2.81
N LYS A 98 0.02 0.72 2.60
CA LYS A 98 0.83 1.88 2.96
C LYS A 98 0.34 2.39 4.30
N VAL A 99 1.22 2.48 5.31
CA VAL A 99 0.86 2.93 6.66
C VAL A 99 1.73 4.11 7.03
N MET A 100 1.09 5.25 7.32
CA MET A 100 1.72 6.46 7.82
C MET A 100 1.26 6.71 9.24
N VAL A 101 2.18 6.79 10.18
CA VAL A 101 1.89 7.08 11.58
C VAL A 101 2.32 8.51 11.88
N LEU A 102 1.35 9.33 12.27
CA LEU A 102 1.61 10.74 12.54
C LEU A 102 1.98 10.97 14.00
N SER A 103 2.51 12.15 14.32
CA SER A 103 2.82 12.53 15.69
C SER A 103 1.56 12.70 16.53
N GLY A 104 0.41 13.04 15.94
CA GLY A 104 -0.88 13.12 16.62
C GLY A 104 -0.89 14.14 17.77
N LEU A 105 -1.10 15.42 17.46
CA LEU A 105 -1.12 16.49 18.47
C LEU A 105 -2.50 16.63 19.12
N CYS A 106 -3.57 16.56 18.33
CA CYS A 106 -4.96 16.56 18.80
C CYS A 106 -5.87 15.86 17.78
N SER A 107 -7.17 15.75 18.07
CA SER A 107 -8.13 15.09 17.18
C SER A 107 -8.64 16.01 16.06
N ASN A 108 -9.33 17.11 16.40
CA ASN A 108 -9.90 18.05 15.44
C ASN A 108 -9.72 19.51 15.91
N ASP A 109 -10.01 19.78 17.20
CA ASP A 109 -9.91 21.14 17.77
C ASP A 109 -8.56 21.33 18.45
N CYS A 110 -7.55 21.72 17.66
CA CYS A 110 -6.22 21.99 18.20
C CYS A 110 -6.13 23.42 18.77
N PRO A 111 -5.42 23.60 19.90
CA PRO A 111 -5.04 24.94 20.36
C PRO A 111 -4.29 25.68 19.25
N GLU A 112 -4.53 26.98 19.11
CA GLU A 112 -3.84 27.85 18.11
C GLU A 112 -4.15 27.54 16.63
N ASP A 113 -5.25 26.83 16.33
CA ASP A 113 -5.70 26.52 14.97
C ASP A 113 -4.65 25.76 14.13
N VAL A 114 -3.74 25.03 14.81
CA VAL A 114 -2.73 24.21 14.14
C VAL A 114 -3.35 22.94 13.57
N MET A 115 -2.75 22.43 12.49
CA MET A 115 -3.21 21.19 11.86
C MET A 115 -3.19 20.02 12.87
N PRO A 116 -4.34 19.35 13.09
CA PRO A 116 -4.52 18.45 14.24
C PRO A 116 -3.64 17.20 14.20
N PHE A 117 -3.33 16.74 12.99
CA PHE A 117 -2.73 15.44 12.78
C PHE A 117 -1.19 15.44 12.93
N GLY A 118 -0.54 16.60 12.90
CA GLY A 118 0.93 16.72 12.99
C GLY A 118 1.66 16.17 11.75
N VAL A 119 2.93 15.80 11.92
CA VAL A 119 3.82 15.28 10.86
C VAL A 119 4.14 13.80 11.07
N ASN A 120 4.82 13.15 10.11
CA ASN A 120 5.31 11.78 10.22
C ASN A 120 6.23 11.61 11.45
N GLN A 121 5.82 10.78 12.40
CA GLN A 121 6.58 10.54 13.63
C GLN A 121 7.75 9.58 13.38
N PRO A 122 8.96 9.85 13.91
CA PRO A 122 10.05 8.87 13.91
C PRO A 122 9.91 7.76 14.95
N GLY A 123 10.19 6.53 14.55
CA GLY A 123 10.18 5.36 15.44
C GLY A 123 8.89 4.53 15.58
N PRO A 124 7.70 4.89 15.05
CA PRO A 124 6.56 3.98 15.01
C PRO A 124 6.92 2.64 14.39
N TYR A 125 6.32 1.58 14.92
CA TYR A 125 6.50 0.22 14.46
C TYR A 125 5.17 -0.32 13.98
N VAL A 126 5.13 -0.74 12.71
CA VAL A 126 3.95 -1.29 12.06
C VAL A 126 4.19 -2.78 11.85
N MET A 127 3.22 -3.60 12.20
CA MET A 127 3.25 -5.04 11.99
C MET A 127 1.89 -5.49 11.46
N TYR A 128 1.87 -6.44 10.55
CA TYR A 128 0.66 -7.15 10.23
C TYR A 128 0.81 -8.65 10.44
N THR A 129 -0.34 -9.29 10.66
CA THR A 129 -0.52 -10.73 10.65
C THR A 129 -1.69 -11.04 9.72
N THR A 130 -1.51 -11.96 8.78
CA THR A 130 -2.57 -12.44 7.89
C THR A 130 -2.36 -13.90 7.50
N VAL A 131 -3.33 -14.49 6.82
CA VAL A 131 -3.25 -15.85 6.28
C VAL A 131 -3.19 -15.77 4.74
N ASP A 132 -2.30 -16.55 4.13
CA ASP A 132 -2.22 -16.60 2.68
C ASP A 132 -3.22 -17.58 2.04
N SER A 133 -3.23 -17.64 0.72
CA SER A 133 -4.12 -18.55 -0.03
C SER A 133 -3.90 -20.03 0.25
N SER A 134 -2.73 -20.42 0.80
CA SER A 134 -2.40 -21.79 1.18
C SER A 134 -2.84 -22.11 2.62
N GLY A 135 -3.31 -21.11 3.38
CA GLY A 135 -3.65 -21.25 4.78
C GLY A 135 -2.48 -21.00 5.74
N ASP A 136 -1.33 -20.57 5.22
CA ASP A 136 -0.13 -20.32 6.04
C ASP A 136 -0.15 -18.91 6.63
N LEU A 137 0.25 -18.80 7.90
CA LEU A 137 0.34 -17.53 8.60
C LEU A 137 1.52 -16.70 8.07
N LYS A 138 1.23 -15.47 7.64
CA LYS A 138 2.19 -14.48 7.16
C LYS A 138 2.23 -13.28 8.07
N ASN A 139 3.44 -12.97 8.53
CA ASN A 139 3.74 -11.79 9.33
C ASN A 139 4.77 -10.92 8.61
N ALA A 140 4.58 -9.61 8.67
CA ALA A 140 5.65 -8.68 8.33
C ALA A 140 5.58 -7.46 9.24
N SER A 141 6.71 -6.79 9.37
CA SER A 141 6.82 -5.58 10.18
C SER A 141 7.88 -4.65 9.63
N ALA A 142 7.68 -3.36 9.89
CA ALA A 142 8.59 -2.29 9.49
C ALA A 142 8.52 -1.14 10.49
N GLY A 143 9.66 -0.47 10.67
CA GLY A 143 9.74 0.78 11.42
C GLY A 143 9.61 1.98 10.48
N GLN A 144 8.86 3.00 10.89
CA GLN A 144 8.78 4.27 10.19
C GLN A 144 9.94 5.19 10.61
N LEU A 145 10.62 5.79 9.62
CA LEU A 145 11.73 6.72 9.83
C LEU A 145 12.77 6.17 10.84
N SER A 146 13.21 4.94 10.62
CA SER A 146 14.19 4.23 11.45
C SER A 146 15.60 4.85 11.42
N GLN A 147 15.90 5.73 10.46
CA GLN A 147 17.19 6.41 10.34
C GLN A 147 17.03 7.93 10.49
N SER A 148 17.78 8.52 11.42
CA SER A 148 17.73 9.95 11.75
C SER A 148 18.92 10.77 11.26
N ALA A 149 19.96 10.14 10.69
CA ALA A 149 21.20 10.83 10.27
C ALA A 149 21.82 10.24 8.99
N HIS A 150 22.68 11.06 8.36
CA HIS A 150 23.47 10.85 7.14
C HIS A 150 22.75 10.10 6.00
N PHE A 151 22.37 10.85 4.96
CA PHE A 151 21.68 10.32 3.76
C PHE A 151 20.41 9.50 4.06
N SER A 152 19.62 9.91 5.07
CA SER A 152 18.31 9.30 5.35
C SER A 152 17.31 9.66 4.25
N LEU A 153 17.09 8.75 3.30
CA LEU A 153 16.14 8.89 2.19
C LEU A 153 14.87 8.05 2.42
N GLN A 154 14.48 7.90 3.69
CA GLN A 154 13.33 7.09 4.06
C GLN A 154 12.01 7.80 3.73
N LEU A 155 11.04 7.03 3.28
CA LEU A 155 9.68 7.51 3.02
C LEU A 155 8.99 7.89 4.34
N PRO A 156 8.05 8.86 4.32
CA PRO A 156 7.30 9.27 5.51
C PRO A 156 6.26 8.23 5.97
N TYR A 157 6.20 7.08 5.31
CA TYR A 157 5.31 5.95 5.57
C TYR A 157 6.05 4.64 5.38
N THR A 158 5.51 3.56 5.92
CA THR A 158 5.97 2.19 5.67
C THR A 158 5.08 1.52 4.62
N VAL A 159 5.69 0.82 3.67
CA VAL A 159 4.97 -0.05 2.72
C VAL A 159 5.22 -1.49 3.09
N LEU A 160 4.15 -2.25 3.24
CA LEU A 160 4.17 -3.66 3.62
C LEU A 160 3.49 -4.47 2.50
N GLY A 161 4.27 -5.32 1.82
CA GLY A 161 3.75 -6.18 0.75
C GLY A 161 2.99 -7.39 1.30
N LEU A 162 1.77 -7.61 0.81
CA LEU A 162 0.85 -8.67 1.22
C LEU A 162 0.92 -9.92 0.31
N GLY A 163 1.54 -9.81 -0.87
CA GLY A 163 1.62 -10.88 -1.86
C GLY A 163 0.47 -10.83 -2.87
N ARG A 164 0.26 -11.91 -3.65
CA ARG A 164 -0.64 -11.89 -4.83
C ARG A 164 -2.12 -12.11 -4.55
N SER A 165 -2.47 -12.61 -3.38
CA SER A 165 -3.84 -13.04 -3.06
C SER A 165 -4.24 -12.59 -1.67
N ALA A 166 -4.38 -11.27 -1.49
CA ALA A 166 -4.87 -10.68 -0.25
C ALA A 166 -6.27 -10.09 -0.50
N ASN A 167 -7.29 -10.57 0.23
CA ASN A 167 -8.64 -9.99 0.18
C ASN A 167 -8.79 -8.86 1.19
N PHE A 168 -8.30 -9.10 2.41
CA PHE A 168 -8.21 -8.15 3.50
C PHE A 168 -7.02 -8.55 4.38
N LEU A 169 -6.47 -7.58 5.08
CA LEU A 169 -5.48 -7.82 6.11
C LEU A 169 -6.18 -8.07 7.44
N ASP A 170 -5.97 -9.25 8.01
CA ASP A 170 -6.67 -9.69 9.23
C ASP A 170 -6.38 -8.78 10.42
N HIS A 171 -5.09 -8.56 10.70
CA HIS A 171 -4.63 -7.78 11.83
C HIS A 171 -3.48 -6.86 11.43
N LEU A 172 -3.65 -5.57 11.72
CA LEU A 172 -2.62 -4.55 11.61
C LEU A 172 -2.38 -3.92 12.98
N TYR A 173 -1.17 -4.03 13.48
CA TYR A 173 -0.72 -3.43 14.73
C TYR A 173 0.15 -2.23 14.44
N VAL A 174 -0.15 -1.11 15.10
CA VAL A 174 0.75 0.06 15.13
C VAL A 174 1.11 0.35 16.58
N GLY A 175 2.41 0.47 16.83
CA GLY A 175 2.95 0.92 18.09
C GLY A 175 3.78 2.19 17.92
N ILE A 176 3.78 3.05 18.93
CA ILE A 176 4.69 4.19 19.01
C ILE A 176 5.72 3.97 20.12
N PRO A 177 6.94 4.54 19.99
CA PRO A 177 7.96 4.41 21.02
C PRO A 177 7.48 4.97 22.36
N ARG A 178 7.91 4.32 23.45
CA ARG A 178 7.60 4.69 24.83
C ARG A 178 8.58 5.72 25.35
N GLN A 179 8.15 6.52 26.31
CA GLN A 179 9.09 7.38 27.05
C GLN A 179 9.92 6.54 28.02
N THR A 180 11.12 7.02 28.37
CA THR A 180 11.99 6.36 29.34
C THR A 180 11.28 6.27 30.70
N GLY A 181 11.16 5.07 31.25
CA GLY A 181 10.50 4.80 32.53
C GLY A 181 9.05 4.32 32.41
N GLU A 182 8.45 4.36 31.22
CA GLU A 182 7.12 3.80 31.00
C GLU A 182 7.18 2.31 30.65
N THR A 183 6.35 1.50 31.32
CA THR A 183 6.22 0.06 31.07
C THR A 183 5.10 -0.25 30.07
N GLU A 184 4.04 0.56 30.07
CA GLU A 184 2.83 0.32 29.26
C GLU A 184 3.11 0.36 27.76
N ILE A 185 2.61 -0.64 27.04
CA ILE A 185 2.80 -0.76 25.60
C ILE A 185 1.77 0.11 24.89
N ARG A 186 2.25 1.17 24.23
CA ARG A 186 1.42 2.05 23.39
C ARG A 186 1.23 1.41 22.02
N LYS A 187 0.29 0.49 21.91
CA LYS A 187 -0.07 -0.19 20.64
C LYS A 187 -1.58 -0.24 20.43
N GLN A 188 -1.99 -0.16 19.18
CA GLN A 188 -3.38 -0.35 18.76
C GLN A 188 -3.45 -1.32 17.59
N GLU A 189 -4.57 -2.04 17.53
CA GLU A 189 -4.89 -3.01 16.50
C GLU A 189 -6.06 -2.51 15.65
N TRP A 190 -5.93 -2.66 14.33
CA TRP A 190 -7.03 -2.55 13.38
C TRP A 190 -7.16 -3.85 12.61
N THR A 191 -8.38 -4.19 12.25
CA THR A 191 -8.70 -5.43 11.54
C THR A 191 -9.36 -5.13 10.19
N ALA A 192 -9.34 -6.12 9.30
CA ALA A 192 -9.98 -6.06 7.99
C ALA A 192 -9.55 -4.83 7.16
N ILE A 193 -8.25 -4.55 7.12
CA ILE A 193 -7.72 -3.44 6.30
C ILE A 193 -7.73 -3.85 4.82
N ILE A 194 -8.26 -2.96 3.97
CA ILE A 194 -8.36 -3.19 2.53
C ILE A 194 -6.95 -3.08 1.90
N PRO A 195 -6.51 -4.03 1.06
CA PRO A 195 -5.26 -3.92 0.31
C PRO A 195 -5.23 -2.72 -0.65
N ASN A 196 -4.04 -2.35 -1.10
CA ASN A 196 -3.78 -1.22 -2.01
C ASN A 196 -4.37 0.11 -1.52
N SER A 197 -4.38 0.27 -0.20
CA SER A 197 -4.87 1.45 0.49
C SER A 197 -3.75 2.13 1.26
N GLN A 198 -3.98 3.39 1.57
CA GLN A 198 -3.14 4.18 2.46
C GLN A 198 -3.88 4.40 3.79
N LEU A 199 -3.30 3.87 4.86
CA LEU A 199 -3.78 4.08 6.22
C LEU A 199 -2.96 5.17 6.90
N ILE A 200 -3.63 6.21 7.37
CA ILE A 200 -3.03 7.27 8.18
C ILE A 200 -3.48 7.07 9.63
N VAL A 201 -2.54 6.72 10.50
CA VAL A 201 -2.78 6.50 11.93
C VAL A 201 -2.45 7.78 12.69
N ILE A 202 -3.40 8.24 13.50
CA ILE A 202 -3.29 9.41 14.36
C ILE A 202 -3.31 8.90 15.80
N PRO A 203 -2.14 8.75 16.44
CA PRO A 203 -2.03 8.14 17.76
C PRO A 203 -2.40 9.11 18.90
N TYR A 204 -3.56 9.77 18.81
CA TYR A 204 -4.00 10.74 19.83
C TYR A 204 -5.19 10.21 20.64
N PRO A 205 -5.19 10.38 21.98
CA PRO A 205 -4.05 10.77 22.82
C PRO A 205 -3.05 9.60 22.98
N HIS A 206 -1.75 9.89 23.09
CA HIS A 206 -0.68 8.86 23.07
C HIS A 206 -0.79 7.81 24.17
N ASP A 207 -1.35 8.19 25.32
CA ASP A 207 -1.51 7.36 26.52
C ASP A 207 -2.71 6.40 26.44
N LYS A 208 -3.65 6.62 25.52
CA LYS A 208 -4.84 5.76 25.35
C LYS A 208 -4.91 5.19 23.92
N PRO A 209 -4.14 4.13 23.62
CA PRO A 209 -4.11 3.52 22.29
C PRO A 209 -5.47 3.14 21.70
N ARG A 210 -6.43 2.77 22.56
CA ARG A 210 -7.80 2.43 22.13
C ARG A 210 -8.58 3.61 21.53
N SER A 211 -8.16 4.84 21.82
CA SER A 211 -8.79 6.06 21.31
C SER A 211 -8.13 6.55 20.01
N TRP A 212 -7.05 5.91 19.57
CA TRP A 212 -6.38 6.28 18.33
C TRP A 212 -7.29 6.06 17.15
N SER A 213 -7.20 6.97 16.18
CA SER A 213 -7.98 6.91 14.95
C SER A 213 -7.08 6.54 13.77
N ALA A 214 -7.67 5.86 12.80
CA ALA A 214 -7.02 5.59 11.53
C ALA A 214 -7.95 6.00 10.39
N LYS A 215 -7.41 6.71 9.41
CA LYS A 215 -8.13 7.15 8.21
C LYS A 215 -7.62 6.35 7.02
N LEU A 216 -8.53 5.66 6.35
CA LEU A 216 -8.23 4.87 5.16
C LEU A 216 -8.48 5.72 3.92
N TYR A 217 -7.47 5.86 3.08
CA TYR A 217 -7.55 6.48 1.76
C TYR A 217 -7.37 5.39 0.71
N LEU A 218 -8.27 5.40 -0.26
CA LEU A 218 -8.17 4.57 -1.45
C LEU A 218 -7.64 5.44 -2.57
N THR A 219 -6.47 5.08 -3.10
CA THR A 219 -5.95 5.75 -4.30
C THR A 219 -6.87 5.37 -5.46
N PRO A 220 -7.58 6.33 -6.09
CA PRO A 220 -8.43 6.02 -7.22
C PRO A 220 -7.55 5.51 -8.36
N SER A 221 -7.75 4.25 -8.78
CA SER A 221 -7.09 3.72 -9.97
C SER A 221 -7.55 4.50 -11.20
N ASN A 222 -6.66 4.73 -12.18
CA ASN A 222 -7.01 5.34 -13.47
C ASN A 222 -8.20 4.63 -14.16
N SER A 223 -8.41 3.35 -13.83
CA SER A 223 -9.52 2.55 -14.34
C SER A 223 -10.87 2.90 -13.73
N VAL A 224 -10.95 3.61 -12.60
CA VAL A 224 -12.22 3.97 -11.93
C VAL A 224 -13.08 4.86 -12.83
N LEU A 225 -12.47 5.78 -13.58
CA LEU A 225 -13.22 6.62 -14.50
C LEU A 225 -13.77 5.80 -15.68
N LEU A 226 -12.97 4.88 -16.21
CA LEU A 226 -13.37 4.01 -17.31
C LEU A 226 -14.50 3.06 -16.90
N THR A 227 -14.43 2.47 -15.70
CA THR A 227 -15.50 1.61 -15.18
C THR A 227 -16.77 2.40 -14.90
N ALA A 228 -16.67 3.64 -14.42
CA ALA A 228 -17.83 4.52 -14.26
C ALA A 228 -18.50 4.84 -15.60
N ILE A 229 -17.71 5.18 -16.63
CA ILE A 229 -18.23 5.43 -17.99
C ILE A 229 -18.89 4.16 -18.55
N ALA A 230 -18.26 3.00 -18.39
CA ALA A 230 -18.82 1.73 -18.84
C ALA A 230 -20.14 1.41 -18.12
N LEU A 231 -20.21 1.61 -16.80
CA LEU A 231 -21.42 1.41 -16.02
C LEU A 231 -22.55 2.34 -16.49
N ILE A 232 -22.26 3.63 -16.70
CA ILE A 232 -23.24 4.58 -17.25
C ILE A 232 -23.73 4.12 -18.63
N GLY A 233 -22.82 3.68 -19.50
CA GLY A 233 -23.16 3.16 -20.82
C GLY A 233 -24.12 1.97 -20.75
N VAL A 234 -23.86 1.02 -19.86
CA VAL A 234 -24.74 -0.14 -19.63
C VAL A 234 -26.09 0.29 -19.08
N CYS A 235 -26.13 1.21 -18.10
CA CYS A 235 -27.38 1.73 -17.56
C CYS A 235 -28.23 2.43 -18.63
N VAL A 236 -27.63 3.28 -19.48
CA VAL A 236 -28.32 3.96 -20.58
C VAL A 236 -28.84 2.94 -21.60
N PHE A 237 -28.03 1.94 -21.95
CA PHE A 237 -28.45 0.89 -22.89
C PHE A 237 -29.68 0.12 -22.38
N ILE A 238 -29.69 -0.25 -21.09
CA ILE A 238 -30.84 -0.92 -20.46
C ILE A 238 -32.07 0.01 -20.46
N LEU A 239 -31.90 1.30 -20.13
CA LEU A 239 -33.00 2.27 -20.15
C LEU A 239 -33.63 2.43 -21.55
N VAL A 240 -32.82 2.39 -22.61
CA VAL A 240 -33.32 2.43 -23.99
C VAL A 240 -34.16 1.20 -24.31
N ILE A 241 -33.70 0.00 -23.93
CA ILE A 241 -34.46 -1.24 -24.12
C ILE A 241 -35.79 -1.17 -23.38
N ILE A 242 -35.76 -0.77 -22.10
CA ILE A 242 -36.98 -0.60 -21.29
C ILE A 242 -37.92 0.41 -21.95
N GLY A 243 -37.41 1.55 -22.42
CA GLY A 243 -38.21 2.56 -23.10
C GLY A 243 -38.88 2.06 -24.38
N ILE A 244 -38.16 1.28 -25.20
CA ILE A 244 -38.73 0.66 -26.41
C ILE A 244 -39.82 -0.34 -26.05
N LEU A 245 -39.56 -1.23 -25.09
CA LEU A 245 -40.53 -2.23 -24.62
C LEU A 245 -41.78 -1.56 -24.05
N HIS A 246 -41.61 -0.53 -23.21
CA HIS A 246 -42.72 0.21 -22.62
C HIS A 246 -43.55 0.96 -23.68
N TRP A 247 -42.91 1.45 -24.75
CA TRP A 247 -43.65 2.06 -25.85
C TRP A 247 -44.45 1.03 -26.67
N GLN A 248 -43.88 -0.17 -26.89
CA GLN A 248 -44.61 -1.26 -27.55
C GLN A 248 -45.80 -1.72 -26.73
N GLU A 249 -45.62 -1.88 -25.41
CA GLU A 249 -46.66 -2.22 -24.44
C GLU A 249 -47.78 -1.17 -24.46
N LYS A 250 -47.43 0.13 -24.31
CA LYS A 250 -48.41 1.22 -24.38
C LYS A 250 -49.19 1.24 -25.70
N LYS A 251 -48.54 0.92 -26.82
CA LYS A 251 -49.20 0.82 -28.14
C LYS A 251 -50.09 -0.43 -28.27
N ALA A 252 -49.84 -1.49 -27.51
CA ALA A 252 -50.71 -2.65 -27.44
C ALA A 252 -51.96 -2.33 -26.59
N ASP A 253 -51.77 -1.75 -25.41
CA ASP A 253 -52.86 -1.30 -24.53
C ASP A 253 -53.80 -0.30 -25.23
N ASP A 254 -53.24 0.68 -25.95
CA ASP A 254 -54.04 1.65 -26.70
C ASP A 254 -54.86 0.99 -27.83
N ARG A 255 -54.40 -0.15 -28.37
CA ARG A 255 -55.15 -0.93 -29.36
C ARG A 255 -56.26 -1.73 -28.72
N GLU A 256 -56.02 -2.36 -27.56
CA GLU A 256 -57.04 -3.11 -26.82
C GLU A 256 -58.17 -2.19 -26.33
N LYS A 257 -57.85 -1.03 -25.74
CA LYS A 257 -58.85 -0.04 -25.30
C LYS A 257 -59.77 0.43 -26.42
N ARG A 258 -59.26 0.57 -27.65
CA ARG A 258 -60.07 0.92 -28.83
C ARG A 258 -61.02 -0.20 -29.22
N GLN A 259 -60.59 -1.46 -29.12
CA GLN A 259 -61.44 -2.62 -29.40
C GLN A 259 -62.55 -2.77 -28.37
N GLU A 260 -62.26 -2.53 -27.08
CA GLU A 260 -63.27 -2.52 -26.02
C GLU A 260 -64.29 -1.39 -26.22
N ALA A 261 -63.83 -0.16 -26.52
CA ALA A 261 -64.73 0.96 -26.80
C ALA A 261 -65.67 0.70 -27.99
N HIS A 262 -65.18 0.02 -29.05
CA HIS A 262 -66.03 -0.40 -30.16
C HIS A 262 -67.03 -1.50 -29.76
N ARG A 263 -66.66 -2.44 -28.87
CA ARG A 263 -67.59 -3.45 -28.34
C ARG A 263 -68.73 -2.83 -27.52
N PHE A 264 -68.43 -1.87 -26.64
CA PHE A 264 -69.46 -1.19 -25.83
C PHE A 264 -70.47 -0.40 -26.68
N HIS A 265 -70.05 0.12 -27.84
CA HIS A 265 -70.93 0.87 -28.73
C HIS A 265 -71.91 -0.02 -29.52
N PHE A 266 -71.66 -1.33 -29.59
CA PHE A 266 -72.55 -2.32 -30.22
C PHE A 266 -73.52 -2.99 -29.23
N ASP A 267 -73.21 -2.98 -27.93
CA ASP A 267 -74.03 -3.62 -26.87
C ASP A 267 -75.15 -2.69 -26.34
N ALA A 268 -75.16 -1.41 -26.76
CA ALA A 268 -76.12 -0.38 -26.36
C ALA A 268 -77.18 -0.05 -27.44
N MET A 269 -77.28 -0.87 -28.49
CA MET A 269 -78.28 -0.76 -29.58
C MET A 269 -79.11 -2.03 -29.63
#